data_AF-A0A8D1HLQ3-F1
#
_entry.id   AF-A0A8D1HLQ3-F1
#
_cell.length_a   1.000
_cell.length_b   1.000
_cell.length_c   1.000
_cell.angle_alpha   90.00
_cell.angle_beta   90.00
_cell.angle_gamma   90.00
#
_symmetry.space_group_name_H-M   'P 1'
#
loop_
_entity.id
_entity.type
_entity.pdbx_description
1 polymer ?
#
loop_
_entity_poly.entity_id
_entity_poly.type
_entity_poly.pdbx_seq_one_letter_code
_entity_poly.pdbx_strand_id
1 'polypeptide(L)'
;MQVFTEWLRGGHADVAEDPEQFVAGVLQAASRDLDWEVRAQGLELALVFLEQLLGPPGVRCPYAVALPKAAPPGTLAQALQALCRVQLFEFAFRALFDCDRPVAQKSCDLLLFLKAKATSCGTPQEERDSPDVSSVEATLQKWQAGEHGHPLGDLEPAAVVAVLRSMDLEGLQDTLAESSDHVERSPQSLLQDMLATVGVLGENEADCY
;
A
#
# COMPACT_ATOMS: atom_id res chain seq x y z
N MET A 1 -7.91 -5.75 -14.37
CA MET A 1 -6.99 -5.97 -13.24
C MET A 1 -6.99 -7.41 -12.76
N GLN A 2 -8.14 -8.03 -12.46
CA GLN A 2 -8.24 -9.47 -12.08
C GLN A 2 -7.44 -10.44 -12.97
N VAL A 3 -7.54 -10.32 -14.30
CA VAL A 3 -6.78 -11.17 -15.24
C VAL A 3 -5.28 -11.11 -15.01
N PHE A 4 -4.74 -9.92 -14.71
CA PHE A 4 -3.30 -9.77 -14.42
C PHE A 4 -2.92 -10.40 -13.08
N THR A 5 -3.77 -10.25 -12.07
CA THR A 5 -3.56 -10.88 -10.76
C THR A 5 -3.60 -12.41 -10.86
N GLU A 6 -4.55 -12.97 -11.60
CA GLU A 6 -4.67 -14.41 -11.86
C GLU A 6 -3.49 -14.93 -12.69
N TRP A 7 -3.09 -14.19 -13.73
CA TRP A 7 -1.92 -14.51 -14.55
C TRP A 7 -0.65 -14.58 -13.70
N LEU A 8 -0.44 -13.59 -12.83
CA LEU A 8 0.69 -13.57 -11.91
C LEU A 8 0.60 -14.78 -10.97
N ARG A 9 -0.53 -14.99 -10.29
CA ARG A 9 -0.76 -16.10 -9.36
C ARG A 9 -0.55 -17.49 -9.98
N GLY A 10 -0.90 -17.66 -11.25
CA GLY A 10 -0.70 -18.90 -12.02
C GLY A 10 0.76 -19.24 -12.29
N GLY A 11 1.70 -18.37 -11.92
CA GLY A 11 3.13 -18.58 -12.16
C GLY A 11 3.50 -18.43 -13.63
N HIS A 12 2.68 -17.74 -14.43
CA HIS A 12 2.94 -17.51 -15.86
C HIS A 12 4.00 -16.41 -16.10
N ALA A 13 4.85 -16.11 -15.10
CA ALA A 13 5.87 -15.07 -15.17
C ALA A 13 6.86 -15.32 -16.33
N ASP A 14 7.04 -16.58 -16.73
CA ASP A 14 7.82 -17.02 -17.89
C ASP A 14 7.29 -16.53 -19.25
N VAL A 15 6.08 -15.96 -19.31
CA VAL A 15 5.51 -15.34 -20.52
C VAL A 15 5.89 -13.85 -20.64
N ALA A 16 6.28 -13.19 -19.54
CA ALA A 16 6.80 -11.83 -19.58
C ALA A 16 8.33 -11.86 -19.68
N GLU A 17 8.90 -11.16 -20.66
CA GLU A 17 10.36 -11.02 -20.78
C GLU A 17 10.98 -10.34 -19.54
N ASP A 18 10.19 -9.50 -18.84
CA ASP A 18 10.54 -8.88 -17.57
C ASP A 18 9.29 -8.70 -16.67
N PRO A 19 9.11 -9.52 -15.61
CA PRO A 19 7.97 -9.42 -14.71
C PRO A 19 8.01 -8.16 -13.82
N GLU A 20 9.19 -7.65 -13.45
CA GLU A 20 9.29 -6.41 -12.66
C GLU A 20 8.79 -5.23 -13.51
N GLN A 21 9.23 -5.12 -14.76
CA GLN A 21 8.81 -4.03 -15.65
C GLN A 21 7.30 -4.09 -15.95
N PHE A 22 6.74 -5.29 -16.13
CA PHE A 22 5.31 -5.47 -16.29
C PHE A 22 4.53 -5.00 -15.05
N VAL A 23 4.92 -5.46 -13.86
CA VAL A 23 4.29 -5.07 -12.59
C VAL A 23 4.41 -3.56 -12.38
N ALA A 24 5.58 -2.97 -12.64
CA ALA A 24 5.79 -1.53 -12.54
C ALA A 24 4.80 -0.75 -13.43
N GLY A 25 4.61 -1.18 -14.68
CA GLY A 25 3.64 -0.56 -15.60
C GLY A 25 2.19 -0.68 -15.12
N VAL A 26 1.81 -1.85 -14.60
CA VAL A 26 0.46 -2.10 -14.06
C VAL A 26 0.20 -1.28 -12.80
N LEU A 27 1.15 -1.23 -11.86
CA LEU A 27 1.02 -0.43 -10.64
C LEU A 27 1.00 1.06 -10.96
N GLN A 28 1.81 1.53 -11.91
CA GLN A 28 1.77 2.92 -12.35
C GLN A 28 0.40 3.29 -12.94
N ALA A 29 -0.16 2.43 -13.80
CA ALA A 29 -1.48 2.63 -14.38
C ALA A 29 -2.57 2.62 -13.29
N ALA A 30 -2.56 1.61 -12.42
CA ALA A 30 -3.53 1.48 -11.33
C ALA A 30 -3.46 2.69 -10.38
N SER A 31 -2.27 3.16 -10.01
CA SER A 31 -2.09 4.31 -9.10
C SER A 31 -2.72 5.62 -9.58
N ARG A 32 -2.97 5.75 -10.89
CA ARG A 32 -3.53 6.94 -11.54
C ARG A 32 -4.98 6.75 -11.98
N ASP A 33 -5.54 5.57 -11.75
CA ASP A 33 -6.90 5.27 -12.14
C ASP A 33 -7.89 5.98 -11.21
N LEU A 34 -8.97 6.49 -11.80
CA LEU A 34 -10.05 7.14 -11.05
C LEU A 34 -10.96 6.11 -10.38
N ASP A 35 -11.05 4.91 -10.94
CA ASP A 35 -11.81 3.81 -10.38
C ASP A 35 -11.08 3.21 -9.18
N TRP A 36 -11.66 3.38 -8.00
CA TRP A 36 -11.13 2.85 -6.75
C TRP A 36 -11.01 1.32 -6.79
N GLU A 37 -11.86 0.62 -7.56
CA GLU A 37 -11.76 -0.84 -7.70
C GLU A 37 -10.48 -1.24 -8.43
N VAL A 38 -10.05 -0.45 -9.43
CA VAL A 38 -8.78 -0.66 -10.14
C VAL A 38 -7.61 -0.45 -9.20
N ARG A 39 -7.64 0.60 -8.36
CA ARG A 39 -6.60 0.85 -7.33
C ARG A 39 -6.55 -0.27 -6.31
N ALA A 40 -7.71 -0.68 -5.77
CA ALA A 40 -7.83 -1.79 -4.83
C ALA A 40 -7.31 -3.12 -5.40
N GLN A 41 -7.61 -3.43 -6.66
CA GLN A 41 -7.10 -4.63 -7.34
C GLN A 41 -5.59 -4.51 -7.67
N GLY A 42 -5.09 -3.29 -7.89
CA GLY A 42 -3.65 -3.03 -8.00
C GLY A 42 -2.89 -3.42 -6.73
N LEU A 43 -3.42 -3.07 -5.55
CA LEU A 43 -2.83 -3.45 -4.26
C LEU A 43 -2.85 -4.96 -4.05
N GLU A 44 -3.90 -5.65 -4.51
CA GLU A 44 -3.96 -7.11 -4.46
C GLU A 44 -2.92 -7.76 -5.37
N LEU A 45 -2.73 -7.25 -6.58
CA LEU A 45 -1.65 -7.69 -7.46
C LEU A 45 -0.28 -7.47 -6.81
N ALA A 46 -0.08 -6.33 -6.14
CA ALA A 46 1.14 -6.00 -5.42
C ALA A 46 1.43 -7.01 -4.29
N LEU A 47 0.39 -7.44 -3.55
CA LEU A 47 0.51 -8.49 -2.54
C LEU A 47 0.91 -9.85 -3.16
N VAL A 48 0.26 -10.26 -4.25
CA VAL A 48 0.62 -11.51 -4.96
C VAL A 48 2.07 -11.46 -5.45
N PHE A 49 2.52 -10.32 -5.99
CA PHE A 49 3.90 -10.13 -6.42
C PHE A 49 4.88 -10.26 -5.25
N LEU A 50 4.58 -9.63 -4.11
CA LEU A 50 5.38 -9.76 -2.89
C LEU A 50 5.44 -11.20 -2.38
N GLU A 51 4.32 -11.92 -2.36
CA GLU A 51 4.30 -13.34 -1.96
C GLU A 51 5.19 -14.20 -2.85
N GLN A 52 5.26 -13.91 -4.15
CA GLN A 52 6.16 -14.60 -5.07
C GLN A 52 7.63 -14.30 -4.80
N LEU A 53 7.96 -13.02 -4.55
CA LEU A 53 9.32 -12.61 -4.20
C LEU A 53 9.80 -13.25 -2.89
N LEU A 54 8.91 -13.43 -1.92
CA LEU A 54 9.21 -14.11 -0.65
C LEU A 54 9.26 -15.63 -0.77
N GLY A 55 8.79 -16.17 -1.91
CA GLY A 55 8.66 -17.60 -2.17
C GLY A 55 7.44 -18.24 -1.50
N PRO A 56 7.02 -19.43 -1.97
CA PRO A 56 5.84 -20.10 -1.43
C PRO A 56 6.04 -20.41 0.07
N PRO A 57 5.00 -20.22 0.91
CA PRO A 57 5.03 -20.77 2.25
C PRO A 57 5.25 -22.27 2.12
N GLY A 58 6.37 -22.75 2.63
CA GLY A 58 6.83 -24.13 2.39
C GLY A 58 5.68 -25.12 2.56
N VAL A 59 5.43 -25.93 1.53
CA VAL A 59 4.36 -26.93 1.54
C VAL A 59 4.48 -27.75 2.83
N ARG A 60 3.56 -27.51 3.77
CA ARG A 60 3.44 -28.34 4.98
C ARG A 60 2.85 -29.66 4.54
N CYS A 61 3.72 -30.57 4.11
CA CYS A 61 3.33 -31.94 3.87
C CYS A 61 2.88 -32.52 5.22
N PRO A 62 1.62 -32.99 5.36
CA PRO A 62 1.07 -33.40 6.66
C PRO A 62 1.80 -34.59 7.30
N TYR A 63 2.68 -35.27 6.55
CA TYR A 63 3.48 -36.40 6.98
C TYR A 63 4.99 -36.12 7.04
N ALA A 64 5.44 -34.92 6.66
CA ALA A 64 6.84 -34.54 6.81
C ALA A 64 7.05 -33.86 8.17
N VAL A 65 8.00 -34.35 8.96
CA VAL A 65 8.54 -33.59 10.10
C VAL A 65 9.26 -32.38 9.52
N ALA A 66 8.52 -31.29 9.34
CA ALA A 66 9.04 -30.09 8.70
C ALA A 66 10.07 -29.44 9.64
N LEU A 67 11.35 -29.60 9.32
CA LEU A 67 12.35 -28.67 9.81
C LEU A 67 11.95 -27.28 9.27
N PRO A 68 11.93 -26.21 10.07
CA PRO A 68 11.69 -24.88 9.56
C PRO A 68 12.78 -24.59 8.52
N LYS A 69 12.46 -24.69 7.24
CA LYS A 69 13.36 -24.20 6.20
C LYS A 69 13.25 -22.68 6.26
N ALA A 70 14.12 -22.08 7.07
CA ALA A 70 14.29 -20.64 7.10
C ALA A 70 14.45 -20.17 5.65
N ALA A 71 13.70 -19.13 5.28
CA ALA A 71 13.92 -18.48 4.00
C ALA A 71 15.42 -18.15 3.87
N PRO A 72 16.04 -18.35 2.69
CA PRO A 72 17.45 -18.09 2.55
C PRO A 72 17.78 -16.67 3.04
N PRO A 73 18.87 -16.50 3.81
CA PRO A 73 19.27 -15.18 4.29
C PRO A 73 19.38 -14.22 3.11
N GLY A 74 18.71 -13.07 3.20
CA GLY A 74 18.66 -12.06 2.13
C GLY A 74 17.40 -12.04 1.26
N THR A 75 16.49 -13.01 1.39
CA THR A 75 15.23 -13.05 0.59
C THR A 75 14.40 -11.78 0.76
N LEU A 76 14.23 -11.29 2.00
CA LEU A 76 13.48 -10.06 2.25
C LEU A 76 14.17 -8.82 1.69
N ALA A 77 15.50 -8.73 1.80
CA ALA A 77 16.25 -7.58 1.25
C ALA A 77 16.13 -7.51 -0.28
N GLN A 78 16.21 -8.66 -0.95
CA GLN A 78 15.99 -8.77 -2.40
C GLN A 78 14.54 -8.41 -2.77
N ALA A 79 13.56 -8.91 -2.00
CA ALA A 79 12.17 -8.57 -2.21
C ALA A 79 11.92 -7.06 -2.07
N LEU A 80 12.42 -6.43 -1.00
CA LEU A 80 12.31 -4.99 -0.80
C LEU A 80 12.97 -4.19 -1.95
N GLN A 81 14.13 -4.64 -2.44
CA GLN A 81 14.79 -4.02 -3.59
C GLN A 81 13.92 -4.08 -4.85
N ALA A 82 13.32 -5.24 -5.14
CA ALA A 82 12.41 -5.40 -6.28
C ALA A 82 11.15 -4.54 -6.11
N LEU A 83 10.59 -4.48 -4.89
CA LEU A 83 9.44 -3.62 -4.58
C LEU A 83 9.73 -2.13 -4.79
N CYS A 84 10.94 -1.67 -4.46
CA CYS A 84 11.36 -0.30 -4.76
C CYS A 84 11.41 -0.04 -6.27
N ARG A 85 11.98 -0.96 -7.06
CA ARG A 85 12.07 -0.82 -8.53
C ARG A 85 10.72 -0.73 -9.21
N VAL A 86 9.74 -1.50 -8.74
CA VAL A 86 8.36 -1.45 -9.27
C VAL A 86 7.50 -0.34 -8.67
N GLN A 87 8.09 0.55 -7.86
CA GLN A 87 7.43 1.67 -7.20
C GLN A 87 6.22 1.28 -6.33
N LEU A 88 6.23 0.07 -5.77
CA LEU A 88 5.13 -0.40 -4.92
C LEU A 88 4.90 0.53 -3.73
N PHE A 89 5.97 1.01 -3.10
CA PHE A 89 5.88 1.85 -1.91
C PHE A 89 5.25 3.21 -2.19
N GLU A 90 5.58 3.85 -3.30
CA GLU A 90 4.92 5.09 -3.70
C GLU A 90 3.41 4.86 -3.89
N PHE A 91 3.03 3.77 -4.57
CA PHE A 91 1.63 3.43 -4.75
C PHE A 91 0.91 3.13 -3.43
N ALA A 92 1.48 2.27 -2.58
CA ALA A 92 0.90 1.89 -1.29
C ALA A 92 0.79 3.12 -0.37
N PHE A 93 1.83 3.93 -0.22
CA PHE A 93 1.78 5.11 0.64
C PHE A 93 0.78 6.16 0.15
N ARG A 94 0.60 6.34 -1.16
CA ARG A 94 -0.52 7.18 -1.66
C ARG A 94 -1.87 6.57 -1.32
N ALA A 95 -2.03 5.28 -1.60
CA ALA A 95 -3.26 4.55 -1.34
C ALA A 95 -3.64 4.52 0.14
N LEU A 96 -2.67 4.61 1.07
CA LEU A 96 -2.90 4.67 2.51
C LEU A 96 -3.74 5.89 2.91
N PHE A 97 -3.63 6.98 2.17
CA PHE A 97 -4.37 8.23 2.38
C PHE A 97 -5.47 8.44 1.34
N ASP A 98 -5.91 7.37 0.67
CA ASP A 98 -7.00 7.42 -0.30
C ASP A 98 -8.33 7.72 0.41
N CYS A 99 -9.20 8.50 -0.25
CA CYS A 99 -10.53 8.78 0.26
C CYS A 99 -11.44 7.54 0.21
N ASP A 100 -11.17 6.62 -0.72
CA ASP A 100 -11.86 5.35 -0.82
C ASP A 100 -11.31 4.39 0.23
N ARG A 101 -12.05 4.23 1.32
CA ARG A 101 -11.71 3.36 2.46
C ARG A 101 -11.22 1.95 2.06
N PRO A 102 -11.83 1.23 1.10
CA PRO A 102 -11.33 -0.09 0.70
C PRO A 102 -9.91 -0.07 0.14
N VAL A 103 -9.51 1.03 -0.51
CA VAL A 103 -8.16 1.24 -1.04
C VAL A 103 -7.18 1.50 0.11
N ALA A 104 -7.54 2.40 1.02
CA ALA A 104 -6.76 2.70 2.23
C ALA A 104 -6.54 1.47 3.12
N GLN A 105 -7.59 0.68 3.34
CA GLN A 105 -7.53 -0.55 4.13
C GLN A 105 -6.55 -1.57 3.52
N LYS A 106 -6.70 -1.87 2.22
CA LYS A 106 -5.81 -2.82 1.53
C LYS A 106 -4.36 -2.36 1.56
N SER A 107 -4.12 -1.06 1.45
CA SER A 107 -2.77 -0.51 1.53
C SER A 107 -2.20 -0.66 2.95
N CYS A 108 -2.99 -0.29 3.97
CA CYS A 108 -2.60 -0.44 5.36
C CYS A 108 -2.24 -1.89 5.69
N ASP A 109 -3.07 -2.85 5.27
CA ASP A 109 -2.83 -4.29 5.49
C ASP A 109 -1.53 -4.76 4.81
N LEU A 110 -1.27 -4.31 3.58
CA LEU A 110 -0.04 -4.62 2.84
C LEU A 110 1.21 -4.06 3.54
N LEU A 111 1.15 -2.81 4.01
CA LEU A 111 2.25 -2.15 4.71
C LEU A 111 2.50 -2.79 6.09
N LEU A 112 1.45 -3.17 6.82
CA LEU A 112 1.54 -3.93 8.06
C LEU A 112 2.19 -5.30 7.85
N PHE A 113 1.81 -6.00 6.78
CA PHE A 113 2.46 -7.27 6.42
C PHE A 113 3.97 -7.09 6.19
N LEU A 114 4.37 -6.07 5.46
CA LEU A 114 5.78 -5.74 5.22
C LEU A 114 6.51 -5.34 6.52
N LYS A 115 5.89 -4.52 7.37
CA LYS A 115 6.42 -4.13 8.70
C LYS A 115 6.69 -5.37 9.56
N ALA A 116 5.75 -6.32 9.60
CA ALA A 116 5.90 -7.57 10.35
C ALA A 116 7.07 -8.43 9.83
N LYS A 117 7.24 -8.53 8.50
CA LYS A 117 8.37 -9.24 7.87
C LYS A 117 9.71 -8.56 8.19
N ALA A 118 9.77 -7.23 8.09
CA ALA A 118 10.97 -6.44 8.38
C ALA A 118 11.42 -6.53 9.85
N THR A 119 10.48 -6.66 10.78
CA THR A 119 10.77 -6.88 12.21
C THR A 119 11.26 -8.31 12.47
N SER A 120 10.65 -9.31 11.81
CA SER A 120 10.98 -10.73 12.02
C SER A 120 12.34 -11.14 11.45
N CYS A 121 12.83 -10.47 10.41
CA CYS A 121 14.11 -10.79 9.76
C CYS A 121 15.33 -10.17 10.42
N GLY A 122 15.16 -9.42 11.53
CA GLY A 122 16.22 -8.92 12.41
C GLY A 122 17.54 -8.64 11.69
N THR A 123 17.64 -7.53 10.94
CA THR A 123 18.95 -7.06 10.48
C THR A 123 19.80 -6.76 11.71
N PRO A 124 20.96 -7.41 11.91
CA PRO A 124 21.94 -6.95 12.88
C PRO A 124 22.21 -5.50 12.53
N GLN A 125 21.98 -4.63 13.50
CA GLN A 125 22.22 -3.21 13.43
C GLN A 125 23.74 -3.04 13.33
N GLU A 126 24.29 -3.18 12.13
CA GLU A 126 25.59 -2.57 11.83
C GLU A 126 25.38 -1.07 11.90
N GLU A 127 26.25 -0.44 12.66
CA GLU A 127 26.49 0.98 12.94
C GLU A 127 26.62 1.84 11.66
N ARG A 128 25.63 1.78 10.77
CA ARG A 128 25.53 2.58 9.57
C ARG A 128 24.57 3.73 9.84
N ASP A 129 24.90 4.91 9.32
CA ASP A 129 24.07 6.10 9.33
C ASP A 129 22.58 5.74 9.22
N SER A 130 21.78 6.25 10.15
CA SER A 130 20.33 6.16 10.03
C SER A 130 19.95 6.71 8.66
N PRO A 131 19.24 5.94 7.81
CA PRO A 131 18.85 6.44 6.50
C PRO A 131 18.07 7.75 6.69
N ASP A 132 18.41 8.77 5.90
CA ASP A 132 17.68 10.03 5.91
C ASP A 132 16.28 9.80 5.34
N VAL A 133 15.30 9.72 6.25
CA VAL A 133 13.88 9.55 5.92
C VAL A 133 13.12 10.87 5.91
N SER A 134 13.76 12.00 6.23
CA SER A 134 13.09 13.29 6.44
C SER A 134 12.31 13.76 5.20
N SER A 135 12.88 13.55 4.01
CA SER A 135 12.25 13.89 2.73
C SER A 135 11.03 13.00 2.45
N VAL A 136 11.12 11.71 2.77
CA VAL A 136 10.01 10.75 2.60
C VAL A 136 8.89 11.08 3.58
N GLU A 137 9.21 11.28 4.86
CA GLU A 137 8.22 11.66 5.89
C GLU A 137 7.54 12.99 5.57
N ALA A 138 8.29 14.00 5.11
CA ALA A 138 7.72 15.27 4.66
C ALA A 138 6.74 15.10 3.49
N THR A 139 7.05 14.20 2.56
CA THR A 139 6.17 13.87 1.42
C THR A 139 4.92 13.14 1.89
N LEU A 140 5.03 12.20 2.84
CA LEU A 140 3.89 11.51 3.43
C LEU A 140 2.97 12.46 4.19
N GLN A 141 3.51 13.43 4.94
CA GLN A 141 2.69 14.44 5.61
C GLN A 141 1.91 15.31 4.63
N LYS A 142 2.54 15.69 3.50
CA LYS A 142 1.85 16.39 2.42
C LYS A 142 0.71 15.57 1.83
N TRP A 143 0.93 14.28 1.58
CA TRP A 143 -0.12 13.39 1.06
C TRP A 143 -1.25 13.19 2.06
N GLN A 144 -0.95 13.06 3.35
CA GLN A 144 -1.97 13.02 4.41
C GLN A 144 -2.80 14.31 4.45
N ALA A 145 -2.20 15.46 4.11
CA ALA A 145 -2.89 16.75 3.98
C ALA A 145 -3.61 16.94 2.62
N GLY A 146 -3.59 15.94 1.73
CA GLY A 146 -4.24 15.98 0.41
C GLY A 146 -3.38 16.53 -0.74
N GLU A 147 -2.10 16.84 -0.51
CA GLU A 147 -1.19 17.37 -1.53
C GLU A 147 -0.49 16.26 -2.34
N HIS A 148 -1.22 15.54 -3.18
CA HIS A 148 -0.72 14.36 -3.91
C HIS A 148 0.21 14.63 -5.12
N GLY A 149 0.63 15.88 -5.35
CA GLY A 149 1.41 16.27 -6.53
C GLY A 149 2.91 15.95 -6.48
N HIS A 150 3.43 15.55 -5.32
CA HIS A 150 4.86 15.31 -5.13
C HIS A 150 5.17 13.82 -5.26
N PRO A 151 6.11 13.40 -6.13
CA PRO A 151 6.58 12.01 -6.17
C PRO A 151 7.47 11.71 -4.96
N LEU A 152 7.53 10.43 -4.57
CA LEU A 152 8.37 10.00 -3.45
C LEU A 152 9.85 9.88 -3.84
N GLY A 153 10.11 9.80 -5.15
CA GLY A 153 11.45 9.61 -5.71
C GLY A 153 11.92 8.17 -5.58
N ASP A 154 13.20 7.94 -5.90
CA ASP A 154 13.82 6.63 -5.76
C ASP A 154 13.98 6.27 -4.28
N LEU A 155 13.26 5.24 -3.84
CA LEU A 155 13.29 4.78 -2.47
C LEU A 155 14.32 3.66 -2.27
N GLU A 156 15.17 3.84 -1.27
CA GLU A 156 16.08 2.80 -0.82
C GLU A 156 15.40 1.85 0.19
N PRO A 157 15.64 0.52 0.13
CA PRO A 157 15.04 -0.44 1.06
C PRO A 157 15.22 -0.10 2.55
N ALA A 158 16.38 0.46 2.92
CA ALA A 158 16.66 0.86 4.30
C ALA A 158 15.76 2.02 4.76
N ALA A 159 15.55 3.03 3.90
CA ALA A 159 14.67 4.15 4.19
C ALA A 159 13.22 3.69 4.33
N VAL A 160 12.76 2.79 3.46
CA VAL A 160 11.43 2.18 3.55
C VAL A 160 11.22 1.46 4.87
N VAL A 161 12.17 0.63 5.28
CA VAL A 161 12.07 -0.10 6.56
C VAL A 161 12.04 0.87 7.74
N ALA A 162 12.82 1.95 7.70
CA ALA A 162 12.78 2.99 8.72
C ALA A 162 11.42 3.69 8.78
N VAL A 163 10.84 4.08 7.64
CA VAL A 163 9.50 4.68 7.56
C VAL A 163 8.41 3.72 8.05
N LEU A 164 8.41 2.45 7.63
CA LEU A 164 7.45 1.45 8.10
C LEU A 164 7.51 1.26 9.63
N ARG A 165 8.69 1.44 10.24
CA ARG A 165 8.86 1.36 11.69
C ARG A 165 8.40 2.64 12.40
N SER A 166 8.53 3.81 11.80
CA SER A 166 8.11 5.08 12.41
C SER A 166 6.59 5.32 12.31
N MET A 167 5.92 4.74 11.32
CA MET A 167 4.47 4.88 11.14
C MET A 167 3.64 4.01 12.10
N ASP A 168 2.62 4.64 12.69
CA ASP A 168 1.56 3.99 13.46
C ASP A 168 0.49 3.40 12.52
N LEU A 169 0.87 2.36 11.78
CA LEU A 169 -0.02 1.67 10.85
C LEU A 169 -1.16 0.94 11.57
N GLU A 170 -0.91 0.46 12.79
CA GLU A 170 -1.92 -0.18 13.64
C GLU A 170 -3.01 0.82 14.05
N GLY A 171 -2.64 2.01 14.54
CA GLY A 171 -3.60 3.07 14.85
C GLY A 171 -4.35 3.59 13.61
N LEU A 172 -3.69 3.62 12.45
CA LEU A 172 -4.36 3.92 11.17
C LEU A 172 -5.36 2.83 10.79
N GLN A 173 -5.03 1.55 10.98
CA GLN A 173 -5.93 0.43 10.73
C GLN A 173 -7.17 0.49 11.62
N ASP A 174 -6.99 0.78 12.91
CA ASP A 174 -8.09 0.96 13.87
C ASP A 174 -8.98 2.14 13.48
N THR A 175 -8.38 3.28 13.10
CA THR A 175 -9.11 4.46 12.62
C THR A 175 -9.93 4.13 11.35
N LEU A 176 -9.33 3.40 10.41
CA LEU A 176 -10.02 2.93 9.21
C LEU A 176 -11.16 1.96 9.56
N ALA A 177 -10.99 1.08 10.55
CA ALA A 177 -12.04 0.15 11.01
C ALA A 177 -13.21 0.89 11.70
N GLU A 178 -12.92 1.94 12.48
CA GLU A 178 -13.92 2.75 13.17
C GLU A 178 -14.66 3.72 12.26
N SER A 179 -14.00 4.20 11.18
CA SER A 179 -14.65 5.05 10.17
C SER A 179 -15.90 4.33 9.65
N SER A 180 -17.08 4.87 9.96
CA SER A 180 -18.32 4.24 9.56
C SER A 180 -18.45 4.35 8.04
N ASP A 181 -18.78 3.25 7.37
CA ASP A 181 -19.62 3.37 6.19
C ASP A 181 -20.90 4.04 6.71
N HIS A 182 -21.08 5.33 6.46
CA HIS A 182 -22.41 5.92 6.56
C HIS A 182 -23.21 5.30 5.42
N VAL A 183 -23.62 4.05 5.61
CA VAL A 183 -24.77 3.49 4.93
C VAL A 183 -25.90 4.40 5.37
N GLU A 184 -26.35 5.23 4.45
CA GLU A 184 -27.51 6.06 4.62
C GLU A 184 -28.62 5.24 5.25
N ARG A 185 -28.84 5.46 6.55
CA ARG A 185 -29.75 4.61 7.33
C ARG A 185 -31.19 4.80 6.84
N SER A 186 -31.44 5.87 6.07
CA SER A 186 -32.67 6.13 5.35
C SER A 186 -32.45 7.14 4.21
N PRO A 187 -33.38 7.24 3.24
CA PRO A 187 -33.38 8.34 2.27
C PRO A 187 -33.45 9.74 2.92
N GLN A 188 -33.94 9.84 4.16
CA GLN A 188 -34.06 11.09 4.92
C GLN A 188 -32.73 11.55 5.54
N SER A 189 -31.88 10.63 5.99
CA SER A 189 -30.52 10.99 6.43
C SER A 189 -29.71 11.52 5.25
N LEU A 190 -29.88 10.91 4.07
CA LEU A 190 -29.14 11.31 2.86
C LEU A 190 -29.53 12.70 2.41
N LEU A 191 -30.84 12.97 2.43
CA LEU A 191 -31.36 14.29 2.12
C LEU A 191 -30.86 15.34 3.13
N GLN A 192 -30.78 15.00 4.41
CA GLN A 192 -30.26 15.91 5.44
C GLN A 192 -28.78 16.23 5.23
N ASP A 193 -27.95 15.23 4.92
CA ASP A 193 -26.52 15.42 4.65
C ASP A 193 -26.28 16.26 3.37
N MET A 194 -27.04 15.98 2.29
CA MET A 194 -27.01 16.81 1.08
C MET A 194 -27.41 18.26 1.38
N LEU A 195 -28.48 18.48 2.16
CA LEU A 195 -28.94 19.81 2.51
C LEU A 195 -27.99 20.54 3.46
N ALA A 196 -27.29 19.84 4.36
CA ALA A 196 -26.27 20.41 5.22
C ALA A 196 -25.09 20.94 4.40
N THR A 197 -24.70 20.20 3.35
CA THR A 197 -23.62 20.60 2.42
C THR A 197 -24.01 21.84 1.61
N VAL A 198 -25.29 21.95 1.22
CA VAL A 198 -25.84 23.13 0.50
C VAL A 198 -26.06 24.32 1.43
N GLY A 199 -26.45 24.10 2.69
CA GLY A 199 -26.63 25.15 3.70
C GLY A 199 -25.34 25.93 3.99
N VAL A 200 -24.19 25.25 3.94
CA VAL A 200 -22.86 25.90 4.05
C VAL A 200 -22.54 26.78 2.84
N LEU A 201 -23.10 26.50 1.66
CA LEU A 201 -22.95 27.34 0.47
C LEU A 201 -23.81 28.61 0.52
N GLY A 202 -24.89 28.61 1.32
CA GLY A 202 -25.83 29.73 1.45
C GLY A 202 -25.31 30.89 2.32
N GLU A 203 -24.22 30.70 3.07
CA GLU A 203 -23.57 31.77 3.84
C GLU A 203 -22.37 32.41 3.10
N ASN A 204 -21.97 31.87 1.94
CA ASN A 204 -21.08 32.54 1.00
C ASN A 204 -21.91 33.30 -0.05
N GLU A 205 -22.70 34.27 0.39
CA GLU A 205 -23.14 35.36 -0.48
C GLU A 205 -21.88 36.11 -0.96
N ALA A 206 -21.38 35.73 -2.13
CA ALA A 206 -20.43 36.55 -2.86
C ALA A 206 -21.16 37.85 -3.24
N ASP A 207 -20.97 38.87 -2.40
CA ASP A 207 -21.45 40.23 -2.61
C ASP A 207 -20.64 40.85 -3.78
N CYS A 208 -21.03 40.51 -5.01
CA CYS A 208 -20.44 41.10 -6.21
C CYS A 208 -21.05 42.49 -6.46
N TYR A 209 -20.30 43.53 -6.07
CA TYR A 209 -20.45 44.90 -6.58
C TYR A 209 -19.70 45.11 -7.90
#